data_AF-A0A1X9MFI9-F1
#
_entry.id   AF-A0A1X9MFI9-F1
#
_cell.length_a   1.000
_cell.length_b   1.000
_cell.length_c   1.000
_cell.angle_alpha   90.00
_cell.angle_beta   90.00
_cell.angle_gamma   90.00
#
_symmetry.space_group_name_H-M   'P 1'
#
loop_
_entity.id
_entity.type
_entity.pdbx_description
1 polymer ?
#
loop_
_entity_poly.entity_id
_entity_poly.type
_entity_poly.pdbx_seq_one_letter_code
_entity_poly.pdbx_strand_id
1 'polypeptide(L)'
;MKEQKPLFAFLLTVFVGVLIFLFLIDEIAKIIAMLEGIAEQANMNMMYLQTILKIIGIAYIAEFGAQIAKDAGQAAIASKIELAGKILILVMAIPILTAVIEMVLALLPS
;
A
#
# COMPACT_ATOMS: atom_id res chain seq x y z
N MET A 1 31.98 22.08 -9.05
CA MET A 1 32.03 20.62 -8.77
C MET A 1 31.47 20.18 -7.40
N LYS A 2 31.10 21.08 -6.47
CA LYS A 2 30.47 20.70 -5.18
C LYS A 2 28.95 20.48 -5.26
N GLU A 3 28.26 21.10 -6.22
CA GLU A 3 26.79 21.02 -6.36
C GLU A 3 26.26 19.80 -7.13
N GLN A 4 27.10 19.09 -7.89
CA GLN A 4 26.65 17.90 -8.64
C GLN A 4 26.54 16.64 -7.75
N LYS A 5 27.33 16.55 -6.67
CA LYS A 5 27.34 15.42 -5.74
C LYS A 5 25.95 15.07 -5.13
N PRO A 6 25.14 16.04 -4.65
CA PRO A 6 23.83 15.73 -4.08
C PRO A 6 22.82 15.20 -5.11
N LEU A 7 22.88 15.64 -6.38
CA LEU A 7 21.98 15.16 -7.42
C LEU A 7 22.26 13.69 -7.77
N PHE A 8 23.54 13.31 -7.88
CA PHE A 8 23.93 11.92 -8.12
C PHE A 8 23.58 11.01 -6.94
N ALA A 9 23.70 11.50 -5.69
CA ALA A 9 23.27 10.74 -4.52
C ALA A 9 21.75 10.48 -4.53
N PHE A 10 20.94 11.51 -4.83
CA PHE A 10 19.49 11.35 -4.94
C PHE A 10 19.07 10.38 -6.05
N LEU A 11 19.67 10.50 -7.24
CA LEU A 11 19.43 9.58 -8.36
C LEU A 11 19.80 8.14 -8.00
N LEU A 12 20.91 7.95 -7.27
CA LEU A 12 21.32 6.62 -6.78
C LEU A 12 20.30 6.06 -5.78
N THR A 13 19.81 6.86 -4.83
CA THR A 13 18.80 6.44 -3.86
C THR A 13 17.51 6.01 -4.55
N VAL A 14 17.01 6.80 -5.50
CA VAL A 14 15.81 6.45 -6.28
C VAL A 14 16.04 5.19 -7.10
N PHE A 15 17.20 5.08 -7.76
CA PHE A 15 17.53 3.91 -8.57
C PHE A 15 17.59 2.62 -7.74
N VAL A 16 18.28 2.65 -6.59
CA VAL A 16 18.36 1.51 -5.67
C VAL A 16 16.99 1.19 -5.10
N GLY A 17 16.18 2.20 -4.74
CA GLY A 17 14.81 2.02 -4.27
C GLY A 17 13.92 1.32 -5.29
N VAL A 18 13.99 1.73 -6.57
CA VAL A 18 13.27 1.07 -7.67
C VAL A 18 13.76 -0.36 -7.88
N LEU A 19 15.07 -0.62 -7.84
CA LEU A 19 15.60 -1.98 -7.96
C LEU A 19 15.10 -2.90 -6.85
N ILE A 20 15.13 -2.44 -5.59
CA ILE A 20 14.59 -3.22 -4.46
C ILE A 20 13.10 -3.54 -4.69
N PHE A 21 12.31 -2.56 -5.14
CA PHE A 21 10.91 -2.76 -5.45
C PHE A 21 10.67 -3.80 -6.56
N LEU A 22 11.48 -3.75 -7.63
CA LEU A 22 11.41 -4.72 -8.73
C LEU A 22 11.77 -6.13 -8.26
N PHE A 23 12.74 -6.29 -7.36
CA PHE A 23 13.05 -7.61 -6.78
C PHE A 23 11.93 -8.16 -5.89
N LEU A 24 11.19 -7.29 -5.20
CA LEU A 24 10.11 -7.70 -4.30
C LEU A 24 8.80 -8.02 -5.04
N ILE A 25 8.62 -7.54 -6.27
CA ILE A 25 7.35 -7.64 -6.98
C ILE A 25 6.91 -9.09 -7.21
N ASP A 26 7.86 -9.98 -7.52
CA ASP A 26 7.60 -11.40 -7.77
C ASP A 26 7.18 -12.13 -6.48
N GLU A 27 7.80 -11.81 -5.35
CA GLU A 27 7.41 -12.38 -4.06
C GLU A 27 6.04 -11.88 -3.61
N ILE A 28 5.75 -10.59 -3.83
CA ILE A 28 4.42 -10.03 -3.58
C ILE A 28 3.37 -10.74 -4.45
N ALA A 29 3.66 -11.00 -5.72
CA ALA A 29 2.75 -11.72 -6.61
C ALA A 29 2.47 -13.15 -6.13
N LYS A 30 3.48 -13.88 -5.64
CA LYS A 30 3.30 -15.22 -5.05
C LYS A 30 2.40 -15.17 -3.81
N ILE A 31 2.60 -14.18 -2.94
CA ILE A 31 1.77 -13.99 -1.74
C ILE A 31 0.31 -13.70 -2.16
N ILE A 32 0.09 -12.84 -3.15
CA ILE A 32 -1.25 -12.53 -3.67
C ILE A 32 -1.92 -13.80 -4.20
N ALA A 33 -1.24 -14.58 -5.04
CA ALA A 33 -1.79 -15.82 -5.59
C ALA A 33 -2.13 -16.85 -4.49
N MET A 34 -1.31 -16.94 -3.45
CA MET A 34 -1.60 -17.80 -2.29
C MET A 34 -2.86 -17.33 -1.55
N LEU A 35 -3.00 -16.02 -1.32
CA LEU A 35 -4.17 -15.44 -0.66
C LEU A 35 -5.45 -15.60 -1.50
N GLU A 36 -5.36 -15.46 -2.82
CA GLU A 36 -6.46 -15.74 -3.74
C GLU A 36 -6.92 -17.19 -3.63
N GLY A 37 -5.99 -18.16 -3.64
CA GLY A 37 -6.34 -19.57 -3.48
C GLY A 37 -7.03 -19.89 -2.13
N ILE A 38 -6.61 -19.23 -1.03
CA ILE A 38 -7.25 -19.37 0.28
C ILE A 38 -8.67 -18.76 0.26
N ALA A 39 -8.82 -17.57 -0.32
CA ALA A 39 -10.12 -16.90 -0.40
C ALA A 39 -11.13 -17.71 -1.22
N GLU A 40 -10.68 -18.32 -2.32
CA GLU A 40 -11.50 -19.18 -3.16
C GLU A 40 -12.00 -20.41 -2.39
N GLN A 41 -11.11 -21.08 -1.65
CA GLN A 41 -11.47 -22.23 -0.80
C GLN A 41 -12.43 -21.86 0.33
N ALA A 42 -12.30 -20.64 0.88
CA ALA A 42 -13.16 -20.14 1.94
C ALA A 42 -14.52 -19.62 1.44
N ASN A 43 -14.81 -19.69 0.13
CA ASN A 43 -15.96 -19.04 -0.51
C ASN A 43 -16.06 -17.54 -0.17
N MET A 44 -14.92 -16.89 0.03
CA MET A 44 -14.88 -15.45 0.25
C MET A 44 -15.18 -14.70 -1.05
N ASN A 45 -15.87 -13.58 -0.94
CA ASN A 45 -16.00 -12.66 -2.06
C ASN A 45 -14.63 -12.02 -2.37
N MET A 46 -14.11 -12.30 -3.57
CA MET A 46 -12.83 -11.79 -4.07
C MET A 46 -12.73 -10.27 -4.05
N MET A 47 -13.85 -9.55 -4.07
CA MET A 47 -13.89 -8.11 -3.90
C MET A 47 -13.24 -7.67 -2.56
N TYR A 48 -13.45 -8.41 -1.48
CA TYR A 48 -12.87 -8.06 -0.17
C TYR A 48 -11.36 -8.28 -0.16
N LEU A 49 -10.89 -9.42 -0.69
CA LEU A 49 -9.46 -9.70 -0.80
C LEU A 49 -8.77 -8.63 -1.67
N GLN A 50 -9.32 -8.32 -2.84
CA GLN A 50 -8.79 -7.28 -3.71
C GLN A 50 -8.74 -5.90 -3.01
N THR A 51 -9.75 -5.58 -2.18
CA THR A 51 -9.76 -4.31 -1.44
C THR A 51 -8.64 -4.26 -0.40
N ILE A 52 -8.40 -5.37 0.32
CA ILE A 52 -7.28 -5.48 1.27
C ILE A 52 -5.94 -5.32 0.55
N LEU A 53 -5.75 -6.01 -0.58
CA LEU A 53 -4.52 -5.90 -1.38
C LEU A 53 -4.30 -4.47 -1.89
N LYS A 54 -5.35 -3.78 -2.34
CA LYS A 54 -5.28 -2.37 -2.73
C LYS A 54 -4.88 -1.46 -1.55
N ILE A 55 -5.41 -1.70 -0.35
CA ILE A 55 -5.02 -0.95 0.86
C ILE A 55 -3.53 -1.11 1.14
N ILE A 56 -3.02 -2.36 1.11
CA ILE A 56 -1.59 -2.65 1.32
C ILE A 56 -0.73 -1.94 0.27
N GLY A 57 -1.13 -2.02 -1.00
CA GLY A 57 -0.44 -1.35 -2.10
C GLY A 57 -0.38 0.18 -1.91
N ILE A 58 -1.50 0.82 -1.55
CA ILE A 58 -1.54 2.27 -1.27
C ILE A 58 -0.60 2.62 -0.12
N ALA A 59 -0.58 1.83 0.95
CA ALA A 59 0.29 2.07 2.10
C ALA A 59 1.77 2.07 1.70
N TYR A 60 2.21 1.07 0.95
CA TYR A 60 3.60 0.97 0.48
C TYR A 60 3.98 2.10 -0.49
N ILE A 61 3.12 2.41 -1.45
CA ILE A 61 3.38 3.49 -2.43
C ILE A 61 3.44 4.84 -1.74
N ALA A 62 2.51 5.12 -0.81
CA ALA A 62 2.49 6.38 -0.07
C ALA A 62 3.72 6.54 0.82
N GLU A 63 4.13 5.48 1.55
CA GLU A 63 5.33 5.49 2.39
C GLU A 63 6.58 5.72 1.55
N PHE A 64 6.74 4.97 0.44
CA PHE A 64 7.89 5.12 -0.45
C PHE A 64 7.96 6.51 -1.08
N GLY A 65 6.82 7.02 -1.57
CA GLY A 65 6.75 8.38 -2.13
C GLY A 65 7.07 9.46 -1.10
N ALA A 66 6.63 9.30 0.15
CA ALA A 66 6.95 10.22 1.24
C ALA A 66 8.45 10.17 1.59
N GLN A 67 9.06 8.99 1.60
CA GLN A 67 10.50 8.83 1.85
C GLN A 67 11.33 9.49 0.74
N ILE A 68 11.00 9.30 -0.54
CA ILE A 68 11.67 9.99 -1.65
C ILE A 68 11.55 11.51 -1.51
N ALA A 69 10.38 12.02 -1.14
CA ALA A 69 10.19 13.46 -0.91
C ALA A 69 11.05 13.97 0.26
N LYS A 70 11.20 13.20 1.34
CA LYS A 70 12.11 13.54 2.46
C LYS A 70 13.57 13.54 2.01
N ASP A 71 13.99 12.54 1.23
CA ASP A 71 15.35 12.44 0.69
C ASP A 71 15.70 13.58 -0.27
N ALA A 72 14.69 14.14 -0.96
CA ALA A 72 14.81 15.36 -1.77
C ALA A 72 14.81 16.66 -0.95
N GLY A 73 14.77 16.58 0.39
CA GLY A 73 14.67 17.74 1.29
C GLY A 73 13.27 18.37 1.37
N GLN A 74 12.25 17.72 0.83
CA GLN A 74 10.86 18.21 0.75
C GLN A 74 9.95 17.59 1.82
N ALA A 75 10.29 17.79 3.10
CA ALA A 75 9.53 17.23 4.23
C ALA A 75 8.05 17.64 4.26
N ALA A 76 7.74 18.89 3.87
CA ALA A 76 6.36 19.37 3.80
C ALA A 76 5.50 18.58 2.80
N ILE A 77 6.07 18.23 1.63
CA ILE A 77 5.39 17.41 0.62
C ILE A 77 5.23 15.98 1.14
N ALA A 78 6.26 15.42 1.77
CA ALA A 78 6.20 14.08 2.35
C ALA A 78 5.04 13.92 3.35
N SER A 79 4.85 14.89 4.25
CA SER A 79 3.72 14.87 5.19
C SER A 79 2.35 14.92 4.48
N LYS A 80 2.25 15.57 3.33
CA LYS A 80 1.00 15.56 2.54
C LYS A 80 0.77 14.22 1.84
N ILE A 81 1.82 13.58 1.34
CA ILE A 81 1.73 12.22 0.76
C ILE A 81 1.26 11.23 1.82
N GLU A 82 1.85 11.24 3.02
CA GLU A 82 1.45 10.36 4.13
C GLU A 82 -0.02 10.59 4.52
N LEU A 83 -0.46 11.85 4.61
CA LEU A 83 -1.83 12.19 4.93
C LEU A 83 -2.80 11.68 3.86
N ALA A 84 -2.49 11.88 2.58
CA ALA A 84 -3.30 11.38 1.47
C ALA A 84 -3.42 9.86 1.50
N GLY A 85 -2.31 9.14 1.72
CA GLY A 85 -2.31 7.69 1.87
C GLY A 85 -3.24 7.22 3.00
N LYS A 86 -3.15 7.85 4.18
CA LYS A 86 -4.02 7.54 5.32
C LYS A 86 -5.51 7.76 5.01
N ILE A 87 -5.86 8.86 4.35
CA ILE A 87 -7.25 9.16 3.99
C ILE A 87 -7.77 8.13 2.98
N LEU A 88 -6.99 7.77 1.96
CA LEU A 88 -7.37 6.76 0.97
C LEU A 88 -7.61 5.39 1.61
N ILE A 89 -6.71 4.98 2.51
CA ILE A 89 -6.85 3.73 3.27
C ILE A 89 -8.14 3.76 4.10
N LEU A 90 -8.41 4.86 4.80
CA LEU A 90 -9.61 5.02 5.62
C LEU A 90 -10.90 4.89 4.80
N VAL A 91 -10.96 5.56 3.64
CA VAL A 91 -12.12 5.49 2.74
C VAL A 91 -12.34 4.06 2.24
N MET A 92 -11.27 3.34 1.89
CA MET A 92 -11.37 1.95 1.44
C MET A 92 -11.68 0.96 2.57
N ALA A 93 -11.43 1.32 3.83
CA ALA A 93 -11.80 0.48 4.97
C ALA A 93 -13.31 0.47 5.24
N ILE A 94 -14.05 1.51 4.83
CA ILE A 94 -15.51 1.63 5.02
C ILE A 94 -16.27 0.39 4.51
N PRO A 95 -16.15 -0.04 3.24
CA PRO A 95 -16.91 -1.19 2.72
C PRO A 95 -16.61 -2.49 3.47
N ILE A 96 -15.36 -2.69 3.92
CA ILE A 96 -15.00 -3.86 4.72
C ILE A 96 -15.69 -3.80 6.08
N LEU A 97 -15.66 -2.63 6.74
CA LEU A 97 -16.35 -2.39 8.01
C LEU A 97 -17.85 -2.64 7.89
N THR A 98 -18.48 -2.15 6.82
CA THR A 98 -19.91 -2.40 6.54
C THR A 98 -20.21 -3.89 6.41
N ALA A 99 -19.41 -4.63 5.62
CA ALA A 99 -19.59 -6.07 5.45
C ALA A 99 -19.46 -6.84 6.77
N VAL A 100 -18.51 -6.44 7.63
CA VAL A 100 -18.35 -7.03 8.97
C VAL A 100 -19.57 -6.73 9.85
N ILE A 101 -20.08 -5.50 9.84
CA ILE A 101 -21.27 -5.14 10.61
C ILE A 101 -22.49 -5.94 10.14
N GLU A 102 -22.71 -6.04 8.83
CA GLU A 102 -23.79 -6.85 8.25
C GLU A 102 -23.68 -8.32 8.66
N MET A 103 -22.47 -8.89 8.63
CA MET A 103 -22.22 -10.25 9.08
C MET A 103 -22.57 -10.44 10.56
N VAL A 104 -22.17 -9.50 11.43
CA VAL A 104 -22.51 -9.56 12.86
C VAL A 104 -24.02 -9.44 13.08
N LEU A 105 -24.70 -8.53 12.39
CA LEU A 105 -26.14 -8.35 12.48
C LEU A 105 -26.90 -9.60 12.00
N ALA A 106 -26.43 -10.27 10.95
CA ALA A 106 -27.02 -11.50 10.44
C ALA A 106 -26.93 -12.69 11.42
N LEU A 107 -25.99 -12.65 12.38
CA LEU A 107 -25.82 -13.68 13.40
C LEU A 107 -26.67 -13.42 14.66
N LEU A 108 -27.27 -12.23 14.80
CA LEU A 108 -28.18 -11.93 15.91
C LEU A 108 -29.53 -12.61 15.65
N PRO A 109 -30.04 -13.44 16.58
CA PRO A 109 -31.39 -13.96 16.46
C PRO A 109 -32.40 -12.82 16.57
N SER A 110 -33.45 -12.87 15.75
CA SER A 110 -34.58 -11.90 15.74
C SER A 110 -35.34 -11.86 17.06
#